data_AF-A0A136LSC0-F1
#
_entry.id   AF-A0A136LSC0-F1
#
_cell.length_a   1.000
_cell.length_b   1.000
_cell.length_c   1.000
_cell.angle_alpha   90.00
_cell.angle_beta   90.00
_cell.angle_gamma   90.00
#
_symmetry.space_group_name_H-M   'P 1'
#
loop_
_entity.id
_entity.type
_entity.pdbx_description
1 polymer ?
#
loop_
_entity_poly.entity_id
_entity_poly.type
_entity_poly.pdbx_seq_one_letter_code
_entity_poly.pdbx_strand_id
1 'polypeptide(L)'
;MKKVDPILWLLLLVTAACKVETRQEVFKRINTEVLQNSKAYTTLEEATSTIGHRLTGSENGKKAEEYTYNKFKEYGFTDVQFQEFETKAWTRGTIDVTIDGEGVKAVTLGHAPVEADVTGELIDMGNGLEADYAAKPGAAKDKLVLIYIGVFGRKSGGYTQFTSQREDSHRYQKRSERCGNF
;
A
#
# COMPACT_ATOMS: atom_id res chain seq x y z
N MET A 1 -22.67 55.08 -46.13
CA MET A 1 -22.80 53.73 -45.55
C MET A 1 -21.49 52.99 -45.80
N LYS A 2 -20.69 52.69 -44.76
CA LYS A 2 -19.38 52.03 -44.92
C LYS A 2 -19.59 50.52 -45.07
N LYS A 3 -19.12 49.94 -46.17
CA LYS A 3 -19.19 48.48 -46.42
C LYS A 3 -18.19 47.80 -45.48
N VAL A 4 -18.69 46.92 -44.62
CA VAL A 4 -17.88 46.08 -43.73
C VAL A 4 -17.40 44.87 -44.53
N ASP A 5 -16.09 44.63 -44.56
CA ASP A 5 -15.50 43.56 -45.36
C ASP A 5 -15.89 42.16 -44.85
N PRO A 6 -16.25 41.21 -45.73
CA PRO A 6 -16.67 39.85 -45.37
C PRO A 6 -15.57 39.02 -44.68
N ILE A 7 -14.32 39.45 -44.78
CA ILE A 7 -13.16 38.85 -44.10
C ILE A 7 -13.25 39.04 -42.57
N LEU A 8 -13.84 40.15 -42.12
CA LEU A 8 -14.01 40.44 -40.69
C LEU A 8 -15.07 39.54 -40.05
N TRP A 9 -16.06 39.10 -40.83
CA TRP A 9 -17.08 38.11 -40.40
C TRP A 9 -16.53 36.68 -40.36
N LEU A 10 -15.59 36.34 -41.25
CA LEU A 10 -14.96 35.03 -41.28
C LEU A 10 -13.98 34.82 -40.11
N LEU A 11 -13.28 35.87 -39.69
CA LEU A 11 -12.37 35.82 -38.53
C LEU A 11 -13.14 35.67 -37.20
N LEU A 12 -14.36 36.21 -37.10
CA LEU A 12 -15.21 36.12 -35.91
C LEU A 12 -15.85 34.73 -35.72
N LEU A 13 -15.98 33.95 -36.79
CA LEU A 13 -16.55 32.59 -36.76
C LEU A 13 -15.56 31.52 -36.28
N VAL A 14 -14.25 31.75 -36.43
CA VAL A 14 -13.20 30.78 -36.04
C VAL A 14 -12.92 30.80 -34.54
N THR A 15 -13.27 31.88 -33.83
CA THR A 15 -13.01 32.02 -32.38
C THR A 15 -14.05 31.35 -31.47
N ALA A 16 -15.10 30.71 -32.00
CA ALA A 16 -16.28 30.34 -31.21
C ALA A 16 -16.43 28.85 -30.84
N ALA A 17 -15.45 27.98 -31.09
CA ALA A 17 -15.59 26.53 -30.85
C ALA A 17 -14.59 25.96 -29.84
N CYS A 18 -14.39 26.63 -28.70
CA CYS A 18 -13.82 25.95 -27.53
C CYS A 18 -14.98 25.37 -26.71
N LYS A 19 -15.48 24.19 -27.08
CA LYS A 19 -16.49 23.48 -26.28
C LYS A 19 -15.81 23.07 -24.96
N VAL A 20 -16.27 23.63 -23.85
CA VAL A 20 -15.83 23.19 -22.52
C VAL A 20 -16.36 21.77 -22.32
N GLU A 21 -15.46 20.80 -22.22
CA GLU A 21 -15.83 19.42 -21.92
C GLU A 21 -16.46 19.34 -20.53
N THR A 22 -17.53 18.57 -20.41
CA THR A 22 -18.08 18.19 -19.10
C THR A 22 -17.14 17.21 -18.40
N ARG A 23 -17.20 17.16 -17.07
CA ARG A 23 -16.40 16.20 -16.28
C ARG A 23 -16.65 14.74 -16.70
N GLN A 24 -17.87 14.42 -17.10
CA GLN A 24 -18.24 13.08 -17.57
C GLN A 24 -17.55 12.74 -18.91
N GLU A 25 -17.50 13.69 -19.84
CA GLU A 25 -16.78 13.52 -21.10
C GLU A 25 -15.27 13.34 -20.85
N VAL A 26 -14.67 14.14 -19.95
CA VAL A 26 -13.26 14.01 -19.55
C VAL A 26 -12.97 12.62 -18.96
N PHE A 27 -13.77 12.16 -18.00
CA PHE A 27 -13.56 10.84 -17.39
C PHE A 27 -13.73 9.69 -18.38
N LYS A 28 -14.71 9.80 -19.29
CA LYS A 28 -14.88 8.80 -20.36
C LYS A 28 -13.64 8.74 -21.25
N ARG A 29 -13.09 9.89 -21.64
CA ARG A 29 -11.88 9.97 -22.45
C ARG A 29 -10.66 9.39 -21.74
N ILE A 30 -10.44 9.72 -20.47
CA ILE A 30 -9.37 9.13 -19.66
C ILE A 30 -9.53 7.61 -19.58
N ASN A 31 -10.74 7.11 -19.31
CA ASN A 31 -10.98 5.67 -19.22
C ASN A 31 -10.70 4.96 -20.55
N THR A 32 -11.15 5.52 -21.68
CA THR A 32 -10.83 4.98 -23.01
C THR A 32 -9.32 4.93 -23.25
N GLU A 33 -8.59 5.99 -22.92
CA GLU A 33 -7.15 6.04 -23.08
C GLU A 33 -6.43 5.00 -22.22
N VAL A 34 -6.81 4.86 -20.94
CA VAL A 34 -6.24 3.82 -20.06
C VAL A 34 -6.53 2.42 -20.60
N LEU A 35 -7.74 2.14 -21.09
CA LEU A 35 -8.08 0.82 -21.62
C LEU A 35 -7.31 0.47 -22.91
N GLN A 36 -6.96 1.47 -23.73
CA GLN A 36 -6.31 1.25 -25.02
C GLN A 36 -4.77 1.31 -24.93
N ASN A 37 -4.24 2.17 -24.07
CA ASN A 37 -2.83 2.58 -24.11
C ASN A 37 -2.11 2.49 -22.75
N SER A 38 -2.72 1.87 -21.73
CA SER A 38 -2.08 1.76 -20.41
C SER A 38 -0.74 1.02 -20.47
N LYS A 39 0.26 1.63 -19.83
CA LYS A 39 1.57 1.02 -19.58
C LYS A 39 1.70 0.43 -18.16
N ALA A 40 0.61 0.39 -17.38
CA ALA A 40 0.69 0.02 -15.97
C ALA A 40 1.24 -1.40 -15.75
N TYR A 41 0.80 -2.37 -16.56
CA TYR A 41 1.22 -3.76 -16.42
C TYR A 41 2.67 -3.97 -16.83
N THR A 42 3.10 -3.41 -17.97
CA THR A 42 4.48 -3.51 -18.44
C THR A 42 5.46 -2.78 -17.53
N THR A 43 5.08 -1.62 -17.00
CA THR A 43 5.88 -0.87 -16.01
C THR A 43 5.99 -1.66 -14.69
N LEU A 44 4.91 -2.30 -14.25
CA LEU A 44 4.94 -3.17 -13.07
C LEU A 44 5.84 -4.39 -13.29
N GLU A 45 5.75 -5.03 -14.45
CA GLU A 45 6.61 -6.15 -14.83
C GLU A 45 8.09 -5.75 -14.85
N GLU A 46 8.43 -4.62 -15.48
CA GLU A 46 9.79 -4.06 -15.48
C GLU A 46 10.29 -3.83 -14.05
N ALA A 47 9.52 -3.12 -13.21
CA ALA A 47 9.91 -2.82 -11.84
C ALA A 47 10.09 -4.09 -10.99
N THR A 48 9.20 -5.08 -11.15
CA THR A 48 9.24 -6.31 -10.35
C THR A 48 10.32 -7.28 -10.80
N SER A 49 10.60 -7.36 -12.10
CA SER A 49 11.64 -8.24 -12.66
C SER A 49 13.06 -7.71 -12.47
N THR A 50 13.24 -6.39 -12.50
CA THR A 50 14.58 -5.77 -12.41
C THR A 50 14.99 -5.38 -10.99
N ILE A 51 14.04 -4.92 -10.15
CA ILE A 51 14.33 -4.41 -8.80
C ILE A 51 14.00 -5.46 -7.73
N GLY A 52 12.87 -6.16 -7.89
CA GLY A 52 12.42 -7.17 -6.92
C GLY A 52 11.89 -6.59 -5.60
N HIS A 53 12.25 -7.23 -4.48
CA HIS A 53 11.81 -6.83 -3.14
C HIS A 53 12.43 -5.48 -2.74
N ARG A 54 11.61 -4.58 -2.20
CA ARG A 54 11.93 -3.15 -2.05
C ARG A 54 11.57 -2.65 -0.64
N LEU A 55 12.17 -3.27 0.36
CA LEU A 55 11.98 -2.89 1.77
C LEU A 55 12.50 -1.46 1.99
N THR A 56 11.79 -0.65 2.76
CA THR A 56 12.19 0.72 3.07
C THR A 56 13.59 0.75 3.71
N GLY A 57 14.47 1.63 3.23
CA GLY A 57 15.86 1.73 3.68
C GLY A 57 16.80 0.64 3.15
N SER A 58 16.33 -0.30 2.32
CA SER A 58 17.19 -1.26 1.62
C SER A 58 17.73 -0.70 0.31
N GLU A 59 18.79 -1.31 -0.21
CA GLU A 59 19.39 -0.97 -1.52
C GLU A 59 18.36 -1.03 -2.66
N ASN A 60 17.51 -2.05 -2.67
CA ASN A 60 16.45 -2.17 -3.68
C ASN A 60 15.30 -1.17 -3.44
N GLY A 61 15.09 -0.71 -2.21
CA GLY A 61 14.19 0.40 -1.90
C GLY A 61 14.65 1.68 -2.61
N LYS A 62 15.94 2.02 -2.45
CA LYS A 62 16.56 3.16 -3.14
C LYS A 62 16.44 3.06 -4.67
N LYS A 63 16.71 1.88 -5.25
CA LYS A 63 16.53 1.65 -6.69
C LYS A 63 15.07 1.86 -7.13
N ALA A 64 14.10 1.46 -6.32
CA ALA A 64 12.68 1.68 -6.61
C ALA A 64 12.28 3.16 -6.56
N GLU A 65 12.85 3.92 -5.62
CA GLU A 65 12.69 5.38 -5.53
C GLU A 65 13.24 6.07 -6.78
N GLU A 66 14.47 5.73 -7.18
CA GLU A 66 15.11 6.25 -8.40
C GLU A 66 14.35 5.85 -9.67
N TYR A 67 13.90 4.60 -9.77
CA TYR A 67 13.09 4.13 -10.90
C TYR A 67 11.80 4.96 -11.05
N THR A 68 11.09 5.18 -9.94
CA THR A 68 9.85 5.95 -9.93
C THR A 68 10.09 7.41 -10.30
N TYR A 69 11.14 8.02 -9.75
CA TYR A 69 11.56 9.38 -10.09
C TYR A 69 11.79 9.50 -11.60
N ASN A 70 12.57 8.59 -12.19
CA ASN A 70 12.88 8.59 -13.61
C ASN A 70 11.64 8.38 -14.48
N LYS A 71 10.71 7.49 -14.10
CA LYS A 71 9.43 7.31 -14.82
C LYS A 71 8.58 8.57 -14.82
N PHE A 72 8.52 9.30 -13.70
CA PHE A 72 7.82 10.58 -13.67
C PHE A 72 8.48 11.63 -14.58
N LYS A 73 9.81 11.70 -14.62
CA LYS A 73 10.50 12.56 -15.60
C LYS A 73 10.21 12.14 -17.04
N GLU A 74 10.25 10.84 -17.35
CA GLU A 74 9.95 10.27 -18.67
C GLU A 74 8.52 10.63 -19.12
N TYR A 75 7.55 10.62 -18.20
CA TYR A 75 6.15 10.95 -18.49
C TYR A 75 5.88 12.46 -18.60
N GLY A 76 6.91 13.30 -18.42
CA GLY A 76 6.83 14.75 -18.62
C GLY A 76 6.46 15.55 -17.36
N PHE A 77 6.52 14.96 -16.17
CA PHE A 77 6.34 15.72 -14.93
C PHE A 77 7.52 16.67 -14.71
N THR A 78 7.21 17.95 -14.48
CA THR A 78 8.21 19.02 -14.33
C THR A 78 8.73 19.09 -12.91
N ASP A 79 7.84 19.05 -11.93
CA ASP A 79 8.14 19.12 -10.50
C ASP A 79 8.15 17.73 -9.86
N VAL A 80 9.31 17.06 -9.94
CA VAL A 80 9.54 15.75 -9.33
C VAL A 80 10.71 15.89 -8.37
N GLN A 81 10.51 15.53 -7.12
CA GLN A 81 11.50 15.72 -6.05
C GLN A 81 11.46 14.53 -5.10
N PHE A 82 12.58 14.24 -4.45
CA PHE A 82 12.62 13.32 -3.32
C PHE A 82 12.20 14.05 -2.04
N GLN A 83 11.41 13.37 -1.21
CA GLN A 83 11.07 13.84 0.13
C GLN A 83 11.64 12.86 1.15
N GLU A 84 12.73 13.25 1.79
CA GLU A 84 13.41 12.42 2.78
C GLU A 84 12.64 12.39 4.11
N PHE A 85 12.70 11.24 4.78
CA PHE A 85 12.18 11.06 6.13
C PHE A 85 13.01 10.01 6.87
N GLU A 86 13.04 10.12 8.20
CA GLU A 86 13.72 9.14 9.04
C GLU A 86 12.77 8.02 9.47
N THR A 87 13.27 6.79 9.48
CA THR A 87 12.54 5.63 9.99
C THR A 87 13.48 4.65 10.66
N LYS A 88 12.96 3.87 11.61
CA LYS A 88 13.71 2.76 12.20
C LYS A 88 13.68 1.60 11.23
N ALA A 89 14.80 1.39 10.54
CA ALA A 89 14.96 0.22 9.68
C ALA A 89 14.94 -1.05 10.54
N TRP A 90 14.19 -2.04 10.06
CA TRP A 90 14.24 -3.41 10.57
C TRP A 90 14.62 -4.30 9.41
N THR A 91 15.66 -5.11 9.59
CA THR A 91 16.09 -6.10 8.61
C THR A 91 15.92 -7.48 9.24
N ARG A 92 15.40 -8.39 8.42
CA ARG A 92 15.24 -9.79 8.81
C ARG A 92 16.62 -10.42 9.00
N GLY A 93 16.86 -10.97 10.19
CA GLY A 93 18.01 -11.83 10.46
C GLY A 93 17.77 -13.27 9.99
N THR A 94 18.73 -14.14 10.27
CA THR A 94 18.57 -15.59 10.08
C THR A 94 17.74 -16.17 11.22
N ILE A 95 16.90 -17.15 10.91
CA ILE A 95 16.24 -17.97 11.92
C ILE A 95 16.30 -19.42 11.52
N ASP A 96 16.32 -20.27 12.54
CA ASP A 96 16.20 -21.70 12.44
C ASP A 96 15.08 -22.12 13.40
N VAL A 97 14.07 -22.80 12.86
CA VAL A 97 12.93 -23.30 13.64
C VAL A 97 12.84 -24.79 13.42
N THR A 98 12.81 -25.54 14.51
CA THR A 98 12.70 -27.00 14.48
C THR A 98 11.52 -27.41 15.35
N ILE A 99 10.65 -28.26 14.83
CA ILE A 99 9.53 -28.86 15.56
C ILE A 99 9.72 -30.38 15.49
N ASP A 100 9.79 -31.04 16.65
CA ASP A 100 10.02 -32.49 16.77
C ASP A 100 11.23 -33.02 15.98
N GLY A 101 12.30 -32.21 15.91
CA GLY A 101 13.53 -32.56 15.19
C GLY A 101 13.48 -32.26 13.68
N GLU A 102 12.35 -31.81 13.15
CA GLU A 102 12.20 -31.44 11.74
C GLU A 102 12.28 -29.91 11.56
N GLY A 103 13.09 -29.49 10.58
CA GLY A 103 13.25 -28.08 10.24
C GLY A 103 12.00 -27.52 9.54
N VAL A 104 11.52 -26.37 10.01
CA VAL A 104 10.32 -25.69 9.49
C VAL A 104 10.71 -24.39 8.82
N LYS A 105 10.17 -24.17 7.61
CA LYS A 105 10.32 -22.88 6.92
C LYS A 105 9.53 -21.82 7.68
N ALA A 106 10.25 -20.87 8.25
CA ALA A 106 9.67 -19.79 9.03
C ALA A 106 10.21 -18.44 8.59
N VAL A 107 9.50 -17.38 8.98
CA VAL A 107 9.90 -15.99 8.82
C VAL A 107 9.57 -15.24 10.12
N THR A 108 10.51 -14.44 10.63
CA THR A 108 10.24 -13.48 11.72
C THR A 108 9.19 -12.43 11.34
N LEU A 109 8.38 -12.03 12.31
CA LEU A 109 7.54 -10.85 12.18
C LEU A 109 8.37 -9.58 12.39
N GLY A 110 7.96 -8.48 11.76
CA GLY A 110 8.58 -7.18 12.00
C GLY A 110 8.47 -6.82 13.49
N HIS A 111 9.53 -6.23 14.05
CA HIS A 111 9.64 -5.90 15.47
C HIS A 111 9.75 -7.10 16.44
N ALA A 112 9.99 -8.31 15.94
CA ALA A 112 10.48 -9.38 16.80
C ALA A 112 11.78 -8.97 17.51
N PRO A 113 12.11 -9.56 18.69
CA PRO A 113 13.38 -9.33 19.36
C PRO A 113 14.57 -9.50 18.40
N VAL A 114 15.63 -8.72 18.62
CA VAL A 114 16.83 -8.75 17.78
C VAL A 114 17.52 -10.11 17.82
N GLU A 115 17.50 -10.74 18.99
CA GLU A 115 18.07 -12.06 19.23
C GLU A 115 17.19 -12.82 20.23
N ALA A 116 16.98 -14.11 20.00
CA ALA A 116 16.33 -15.02 20.92
C ALA A 116 16.79 -16.45 20.62
N ASP A 117 17.12 -17.20 21.66
CA ASP A 117 17.33 -18.65 21.60
C ASP A 117 16.41 -19.27 22.64
N VAL A 118 15.34 -19.91 22.17
CA VAL A 118 14.26 -20.42 23.01
C VAL A 118 13.88 -21.83 22.58
N THR A 119 13.78 -22.71 23.56
CA THR A 119 13.26 -24.07 23.39
C THR A 119 12.16 -24.29 24.42
N GLY A 120 11.05 -24.86 24.00
CA GLY A 120 9.92 -25.12 24.89
C GLY A 120 8.85 -25.96 24.22
N GLU A 121 7.87 -26.38 25.02
CA GLU A 121 6.69 -27.09 24.52
C GLU A 121 5.86 -26.17 23.64
N LEU A 122 5.44 -26.68 22.48
CA LEU A 122 4.56 -25.98 21.56
C LEU A 122 3.09 -26.18 21.97
N ILE A 123 2.34 -25.09 22.16
CA ILE A 123 0.91 -25.14 22.49
C ILE A 123 0.08 -24.42 21.43
N ASP A 124 -0.92 -25.13 20.89
CA ASP A 124 -1.89 -24.56 19.95
C ASP A 124 -2.98 -23.79 20.70
N MET A 125 -3.01 -22.48 20.47
CA MET A 125 -3.99 -21.54 21.01
C MET A 125 -4.99 -21.04 19.95
N GLY A 126 -5.20 -21.81 18.87
CA GLY A 126 -6.22 -21.55 17.87
C GLY A 126 -6.00 -20.21 17.16
N ASN A 127 -6.98 -19.32 17.23
CA ASN A 127 -6.88 -17.99 16.61
C ASN A 127 -6.10 -16.98 17.47
N GLY A 128 -5.64 -17.38 18.66
CA GLY A 128 -4.97 -16.49 19.61
C GLY A 128 -5.88 -15.40 20.17
N LEU A 129 -7.20 -15.61 20.15
CA LEU A 129 -8.17 -14.65 20.67
C LEU A 129 -8.37 -14.83 22.17
N GLU A 130 -8.87 -13.80 22.85
CA GLU A 130 -9.16 -13.85 24.30
C GLU A 130 -9.97 -15.11 24.70
N ALA A 131 -10.95 -15.50 23.88
CA ALA A 131 -11.74 -16.71 24.10
C ALA A 131 -10.90 -18.01 24.12
N ASP A 132 -9.84 -18.10 23.31
CA ASP A 132 -8.94 -19.26 23.27
C ASP A 132 -8.13 -19.36 24.58
N TYR A 133 -7.69 -18.22 25.12
CA TYR A 133 -7.00 -18.15 26.41
C TYR A 133 -7.95 -18.39 27.60
N ALA A 134 -9.18 -17.89 27.53
CA ALA A 134 -10.20 -18.15 28.54
C ALA A 134 -10.62 -19.63 28.58
N ALA A 135 -10.64 -20.31 27.43
CA ALA A 135 -10.94 -21.74 27.34
C ALA A 135 -9.80 -22.64 27.85
N LYS A 136 -8.54 -22.15 27.82
CA LYS A 136 -7.35 -22.86 28.28
C LYS A 136 -6.52 -22.00 29.27
N PRO A 137 -7.07 -21.66 30.44
CA PRO A 137 -6.43 -20.72 31.36
C PRO A 137 -5.08 -21.26 31.85
N GLY A 138 -4.04 -20.44 31.73
CA GLY A 138 -2.67 -20.79 32.14
C GLY A 138 -1.91 -21.69 31.17
N ALA A 139 -2.54 -22.20 30.10
CA ALA A 139 -1.90 -23.15 29.19
C ALA A 139 -0.68 -22.58 28.44
N ALA A 140 -0.69 -21.28 28.15
CA ALA A 140 0.37 -20.59 27.42
C ALA A 140 1.61 -20.22 28.26
N LYS A 141 1.51 -20.30 29.59
CA LYS A 141 2.62 -19.89 30.45
C LYS A 141 3.83 -20.81 30.24
N ASP A 142 4.99 -20.20 30.06
CA ASP A 142 6.30 -20.88 29.87
C ASP A 142 6.35 -21.81 28.64
N LYS A 143 5.46 -21.61 27.65
CA LYS A 143 5.38 -22.38 26.40
C LYS A 143 5.57 -21.50 25.16
N LEU A 144 5.91 -22.15 24.05
CA LEU A 144 5.89 -21.52 22.73
C LEU A 144 4.46 -21.62 22.18
N VAL A 145 3.84 -20.46 21.92
CA VAL A 145 2.45 -20.42 21.46
C VAL A 145 2.39 -20.47 19.94
N LEU A 146 1.67 -21.45 19.41
CA LEU A 146 1.24 -21.51 18.01
C LEU A 146 -0.14 -20.89 17.88
N ILE A 147 -0.27 -19.93 16.97
CA ILE A 147 -1.56 -19.31 16.61
C ILE A 147 -1.74 -19.31 15.10
N TYR A 148 -2.99 -19.33 14.67
CA TYR A 148 -3.38 -19.17 13.28
C TYR A 148 -3.31 -17.69 12.89
N ILE A 149 -2.62 -17.38 11.78
CA ILE A 149 -2.46 -16.00 11.28
C ILE A 149 -3.75 -15.42 10.66
N GLY A 150 -4.86 -16.15 10.73
CA GLY A 150 -6.20 -15.72 10.32
C GLY A 150 -7.25 -16.00 11.40
N VAL A 151 -8.54 -15.93 11.04
CA VAL A 151 -9.63 -16.39 11.91
C VAL A 151 -10.30 -17.59 11.25
N PHE A 152 -10.04 -18.78 11.78
CA PHE A 152 -10.67 -20.02 11.34
C PHE A 152 -11.97 -20.27 12.11
N GLY A 153 -13.03 -20.75 11.42
CA GLY A 153 -14.25 -21.25 12.08
C GLY A 153 -15.14 -20.18 12.75
N ARG A 154 -15.43 -19.08 12.06
CA ARG A 154 -16.28 -17.98 12.55
C ARG A 154 -17.61 -18.51 13.13
N LYS A 155 -17.79 -18.47 14.46
CA LYS A 155 -19.13 -18.57 15.06
C LYS A 155 -19.87 -17.26 14.77
N SER A 156 -21.06 -17.34 14.19
CA SER A 156 -21.87 -16.17 13.84
C SER A 156 -22.14 -15.30 15.09
N GLY A 157 -21.62 -14.07 15.10
CA GLY A 157 -22.04 -13.04 16.07
C GLY A 157 -20.92 -12.27 16.78
N GLY A 158 -19.65 -12.66 16.67
CA GLY A 158 -18.53 -11.94 17.31
C GLY A 158 -17.69 -11.17 16.29
N TYR A 159 -17.61 -9.84 16.42
CA TYR A 159 -16.58 -9.06 15.73
C TYR A 159 -15.26 -9.25 16.48
N THR A 160 -14.32 -9.98 15.87
CA THR A 160 -12.90 -9.88 16.26
C THR A 160 -12.12 -9.53 15.02
N GLN A 161 -12.06 -8.23 14.77
CA GLN A 161 -11.27 -7.69 13.69
C GLN A 161 -9.87 -7.43 14.27
N PHE A 162 -8.87 -8.21 13.85
CA PHE A 162 -7.52 -7.68 13.69
C PHE A 162 -7.57 -6.59 12.60
N THR A 163 -8.28 -5.50 12.86
CA THR A 163 -8.04 -4.24 12.16
C THR A 163 -7.00 -3.53 12.97
N SER A 164 -5.76 -3.60 12.50
CA SER A 164 -4.73 -2.61 12.78
C SER A 164 -5.11 -1.19 12.30
N GLN A 165 -6.39 -0.83 12.09
CA GLN A 165 -6.79 0.34 11.28
C GLN A 165 -8.13 1.02 11.62
N ARG A 166 -8.83 0.76 12.74
CA ARG A 166 -10.09 1.51 13.04
C ARG A 166 -9.97 2.69 13.99
N GLU A 167 -8.94 2.76 14.84
CA GLU A 167 -8.73 3.96 15.68
C GLU A 167 -8.14 5.14 14.90
N ASP A 168 -7.47 4.89 13.78
CA ASP A 168 -6.92 5.97 12.95
C ASP A 168 -7.96 6.68 12.08
N SER A 169 -9.15 6.09 11.88
CA SER A 169 -10.24 6.75 11.14
C SER A 169 -10.74 8.01 11.87
N HIS A 170 -10.87 7.96 13.19
CA HIS A 170 -11.22 9.14 14.00
C HIS A 170 -10.10 10.18 14.06
N ARG A 171 -8.83 9.75 13.95
CA ARG A 171 -7.67 10.65 13.89
C ARG A 171 -7.56 11.35 12.53
N TYR A 172 -7.92 10.66 11.45
CA TYR A 172 -7.94 11.20 10.09
C TYR A 172 -9.09 12.20 9.88
N GLN A 173 -10.29 11.90 10.38
CA GLN A 173 -11.44 12.82 10.32
C GLN A 173 -11.13 14.17 11.03
N LYS A 174 -10.47 14.13 12.20
CA LYS A 174 -10.03 15.33 12.93
C LYS A 174 -8.91 16.11 12.22
N ARG A 175 -8.19 15.50 11.27
CA ARG A 175 -7.13 16.16 10.51
C ARG A 175 -7.68 16.79 9.22
N SER A 176 -8.66 16.17 8.57
CA SER A 176 -9.35 16.77 7.41
C SER A 176 -10.15 18.03 7.78
N GLU A 177 -10.71 18.09 8.99
CA GLU A 177 -11.41 19.30 9.48
C GLU A 177 -10.45 20.48 9.74
N ARG A 178 -9.15 20.22 9.93
CA ARG A 178 -8.13 21.26 10.18
C ARG A 178 -7.51 21.82 8.90
N CYS A 179 -7.63 21.12 7.78
CA CYS A 179 -7.09 21.53 6.48
C CYS A 179 -8.14 22.12 5.53
N GLY A 180 -9.38 22.31 5.99
CA GLY A 180 -10.49 22.84 5.19
C GLY A 180 -10.55 24.37 5.05
N ASN A 181 -9.46 25.09 5.35
CA ASN A 181 -9.35 26.53 5.08
C ASN A 181 -8.19 26.79 4.11
N PHE A 182 -8.44 26.53 2.82
CA PHE A 182 -7.79 27.16 1.69
C PHE A 182 -8.82 27.33 0.57
#